data_AF-A0A3D3CL28-F1
#
_entry.id   AF-A0A3D3CL28-F1
#
_cell.length_a   1.000
_cell.length_b   1.000
_cell.length_c   1.000
_cell.angle_alpha   90.00
_cell.angle_beta   90.00
_cell.angle_gamma   90.00
#
_symmetry.space_group_name_H-M   'P 1'
#
loop_
_entity.id
_entity.type
_entity.pdbx_description
1 polymer ?
#
loop_
_entity_poly.entity_id
_entity_poly.type
_entity_poly.pdbx_seq_one_letter_code
_entity_poly.pdbx_strand_id
1 'polypeptide(L)'
;MEWTIAHELPGRIRLRCPRGAFTEQEARVVGAIMETVSGVVDAAASHRTGSLLVHYEPGMREAVLAAASALREEHYRGVDLGTLPDKKRERGASGTAVGFLGNMAWRMVLPRMPVGVTAISRSLPMMGRAGQALLRGQYSAPEVLDGVALFALLATGKFRVARKILSLLALGELAGEWLARREQGGILRHLDASGSVHVLSDGGERNVPSSELRPGQSVRLRTGDVLSFDGVLTEGEATVDGSALTGVEKPMALRVGDRVYAGGVVSKGGAVARVDASGPNVRIARTVRMMEKARDLKASGRGGEGWMKTVVSVANLLLGGYAFLRSGRAPSAASLFAANHFVLSRLFEPVALSSARRQAACLGVRFRDDKALQYFDAFDVLLMGGGDEAVREMEDMGVPVARPIPGNFAGGVRKLHEEDVAVAVLADGMEDVPALVAGDVAIATDSGSELAREAADVVLREGTAEEIADALHISGMVRKKMHRALLALLGLDTLAAVLASAGRFGPRSAKWLRNGTLAGAVLYAIAPLPERSAETGGERGEKEDDNHD
;
A
#
# COMPACT_ATOMS: atom_id res chain seq x y z
N MET A 1 -14.52 -34.99 -1.82
CA MET A 1 -15.58 -34.04 -2.22
C MET A 1 -15.55 -33.91 -3.73
N GLU A 2 -16.71 -33.79 -4.39
CA GLU A 2 -16.73 -33.52 -5.83
C GLU A 2 -16.59 -32.01 -6.07
N TRP A 3 -15.51 -31.62 -6.74
CA TRP A 3 -15.26 -30.25 -7.18
C TRP A 3 -15.70 -30.09 -8.62
N THR A 4 -16.49 -29.06 -8.89
CA THR A 4 -16.93 -28.69 -10.24
C THR A 4 -16.19 -27.43 -10.69
N ILE A 5 -15.72 -27.40 -11.93
CA ILE A 5 -15.09 -26.21 -12.49
C ILE A 5 -16.19 -25.18 -12.78
N ALA A 6 -16.18 -24.06 -12.07
CA ALA A 6 -17.15 -22.99 -12.23
C ALA A 6 -16.71 -21.95 -13.27
N HIS A 7 -15.41 -21.69 -13.36
CA HIS A 7 -14.82 -20.75 -14.32
C HIS A 7 -13.31 -21.01 -14.46
N GLU A 8 -12.79 -20.91 -15.67
CA GLU A 8 -11.37 -21.13 -15.98
C GLU A 8 -10.84 -20.01 -16.89
N LEU A 9 -9.67 -19.45 -16.54
CA LEU A 9 -8.89 -18.49 -17.32
C LEU A 9 -7.44 -19.01 -17.38
N PRO A 10 -6.61 -18.56 -18.34
CA PRO A 10 -5.20 -18.88 -18.34
C PRO A 10 -4.54 -18.52 -16.99
N GLY A 11 -3.97 -19.52 -16.30
CA GLY A 11 -3.34 -19.37 -14.98
C GLY A 11 -4.28 -19.19 -13.79
N ARG A 12 -5.60 -19.42 -13.96
CA ARG A 12 -6.58 -19.23 -12.87
C ARG A 12 -7.80 -20.15 -13.03
N ILE A 13 -8.09 -20.94 -12.00
CA ILE A 13 -9.25 -21.84 -11.97
C ILE A 13 -10.10 -21.59 -10.74
N ARG A 14 -11.42 -21.60 -10.92
CA ARG A 14 -12.39 -21.52 -9.83
C ARG A 14 -13.15 -22.84 -9.74
N LEU A 15 -12.95 -23.55 -8.66
CA LEU A 15 -13.66 -24.78 -8.31
C LEU A 15 -14.81 -24.48 -7.36
N ARG A 16 -15.88 -25.27 -7.44
CA ARG A 16 -17.06 -25.15 -6.61
C ARG A 16 -17.43 -26.52 -6.03
N CYS A 17 -17.67 -26.53 -4.73
CA CYS A 17 -18.25 -27.63 -3.98
C CYS A 17 -19.68 -27.26 -3.51
N PRO A 18 -20.46 -28.22 -3.02
CA PRO A 18 -21.75 -27.92 -2.38
C PRO A 18 -21.63 -26.85 -1.29
N ARG A 19 -22.64 -25.97 -1.18
CA ARG A 19 -22.67 -24.92 -0.14
C ARG A 19 -22.78 -25.56 1.23
N GLY A 20 -21.98 -25.10 2.19
CA GLY A 20 -21.94 -25.65 3.56
C GLY A 20 -21.01 -26.86 3.74
N ALA A 21 -20.20 -27.20 2.73
CA ALA A 21 -19.23 -28.29 2.80
C ALA A 21 -18.13 -28.09 3.86
N PHE A 22 -17.78 -26.84 4.18
CA PHE A 22 -16.77 -26.52 5.18
C PHE A 22 -17.09 -25.19 5.89
N THR A 23 -16.63 -25.02 7.13
CA THR A 23 -16.80 -23.82 7.98
C THR A 23 -15.86 -22.68 7.57
N GLU A 24 -16.02 -21.48 8.15
CA GLU A 24 -15.10 -20.35 7.90
C GLU A 24 -13.65 -20.69 8.23
N GLN A 25 -13.46 -21.46 9.30
CA GLN A 25 -12.16 -21.93 9.77
C GLN A 25 -11.56 -22.94 8.79
N GLU A 26 -12.33 -23.95 8.43
CA GLU A 26 -11.93 -24.99 7.47
C GLU A 26 -11.64 -24.42 6.08
N ALA A 27 -12.34 -23.37 5.63
CA ALA A 27 -12.06 -22.69 4.37
C ALA A 27 -10.63 -22.09 4.33
N ARG A 28 -10.13 -21.58 5.47
CA ARG A 28 -8.76 -21.04 5.54
C ARG A 28 -7.74 -22.16 5.39
N VAL A 29 -7.98 -23.29 6.06
CA VAL A 29 -7.12 -24.48 5.98
C VAL A 29 -7.11 -25.03 4.55
N VAL A 30 -8.27 -25.14 3.90
CA VAL A 30 -8.38 -25.58 2.49
C VAL A 30 -7.60 -24.66 1.54
N GLY A 31 -7.66 -23.33 1.75
CA GLY A 31 -6.86 -22.38 0.98
C GLY A 31 -5.36 -22.60 1.20
N ALA A 32 -4.92 -22.67 2.46
CA ALA A 32 -3.52 -22.88 2.81
C ALA A 32 -2.97 -24.21 2.28
N ILE A 33 -3.73 -25.31 2.35
CA ILE A 33 -3.31 -26.60 1.77
C ILE A 33 -3.12 -26.48 0.26
N MET A 34 -4.00 -25.79 -0.44
CA MET A 34 -3.86 -25.60 -1.88
C MET A 34 -2.67 -24.74 -2.26
N GLU A 35 -2.26 -23.79 -1.41
CA GLU A 35 -1.04 -23.00 -1.58
C GLU A 35 0.24 -23.85 -1.44
N THR A 36 0.20 -25.00 -0.75
CA THR A 36 1.36 -25.92 -0.64
C THR A 36 1.59 -26.76 -1.90
N VAL A 37 0.66 -26.73 -2.86
CA VAL A 37 0.76 -27.51 -4.09
C VAL A 37 1.73 -26.82 -5.05
N SER A 38 2.77 -27.52 -5.48
CA SER A 38 3.76 -26.99 -6.43
C SER A 38 3.10 -26.44 -7.70
N GLY A 39 3.44 -25.21 -8.06
CA GLY A 39 2.87 -24.50 -9.21
C GLY A 39 1.60 -23.70 -8.90
N VAL A 40 1.13 -23.69 -7.65
CA VAL A 40 0.07 -22.77 -7.17
C VAL A 40 0.70 -21.49 -6.64
N VAL A 41 0.26 -20.35 -7.18
CA VAL A 41 0.75 -19.01 -6.83
C VAL A 41 -0.06 -18.41 -5.67
N ASP A 42 -1.37 -18.66 -5.62
CA ASP A 42 -2.28 -18.16 -4.58
C ASP A 42 -3.55 -19.03 -4.57
N ALA A 43 -4.08 -19.37 -3.38
CA ALA A 43 -5.33 -20.11 -3.28
C ALA A 43 -6.22 -19.62 -2.14
N ALA A 44 -7.48 -19.34 -2.49
CA ALA A 44 -8.47 -18.83 -1.55
C ALA A 44 -9.77 -19.64 -1.60
N ALA A 45 -10.15 -20.24 -0.46
CA ALA A 45 -11.44 -20.90 -0.31
C ALA A 45 -12.46 -20.02 0.44
N SER A 46 -13.73 -20.13 0.07
CA SER A 46 -14.84 -19.37 0.65
C SER A 46 -15.95 -20.32 1.10
N HIS A 47 -16.18 -20.39 2.42
CA HIS A 47 -17.23 -21.21 3.03
C HIS A 47 -18.64 -20.78 2.60
N ARG A 48 -18.87 -19.46 2.45
CA ARG A 48 -20.19 -18.89 2.11
C ARG A 48 -20.68 -19.32 0.73
N THR A 49 -19.74 -19.43 -0.21
CA THR A 49 -20.04 -19.73 -1.61
C THR A 49 -19.69 -21.15 -2.01
N GLY A 50 -19.02 -21.92 -1.13
CA GLY A 50 -18.49 -23.24 -1.45
C GLY A 50 -17.53 -23.16 -2.65
N SER A 51 -16.66 -22.15 -2.71
CA SER A 51 -15.78 -21.96 -3.87
C SER A 51 -14.32 -21.87 -3.47
N LEU A 52 -13.46 -22.55 -4.22
CA LEU A 52 -12.02 -22.52 -4.13
C LEU A 52 -11.48 -21.84 -5.39
N LEU A 53 -10.75 -20.74 -5.23
CA LEU A 53 -10.08 -20.02 -6.31
C LEU A 53 -8.59 -20.33 -6.23
N VAL A 54 -8.00 -20.74 -7.34
CA VAL A 54 -6.57 -21.09 -7.41
C VAL A 54 -5.93 -20.37 -8.58
N HIS A 55 -4.85 -19.65 -8.32
CA HIS A 55 -3.95 -19.08 -9.32
C HIS A 55 -2.76 -20.03 -9.46
N TYR A 56 -2.39 -20.37 -10.69
CA TYR A 56 -1.34 -21.36 -10.95
C TYR A 56 -0.53 -21.00 -12.19
N GLU A 57 0.70 -21.50 -12.24
CA GLU A 57 1.61 -21.26 -13.35
C GLU A 57 1.12 -21.95 -14.65
N PRO A 58 1.38 -21.37 -15.84
CA PRO A 58 1.02 -21.97 -17.11
C PRO A 58 1.60 -23.40 -17.25
N GLY A 59 0.73 -24.40 -17.45
CA GLY A 59 1.12 -25.81 -17.58
C GLY A 59 0.83 -26.69 -16.36
N MET A 60 0.59 -26.12 -15.17
CA MET A 60 0.37 -26.89 -13.93
C MET A 60 -1.10 -27.21 -13.64
N ARG A 61 -1.98 -27.08 -14.64
CA ARG A 61 -3.44 -27.24 -14.51
C ARG A 61 -3.84 -28.61 -13.91
N GLU A 62 -3.24 -29.68 -14.41
CA GLU A 62 -3.62 -31.03 -14.00
C GLU A 62 -3.21 -31.32 -12.56
N ALA A 63 -2.07 -30.79 -12.12
CA ALA A 63 -1.62 -30.89 -10.73
C ALA A 63 -2.59 -30.19 -9.76
N VAL A 64 -3.11 -29.01 -10.14
CA VAL A 64 -4.11 -28.29 -9.34
C VAL A 64 -5.42 -29.05 -9.23
N LEU A 65 -5.90 -29.64 -10.32
CA LEU A 65 -7.13 -30.44 -10.32
C LEU A 65 -6.95 -31.75 -9.54
N ALA A 66 -5.79 -32.40 -9.65
CA ALA A 66 -5.46 -33.59 -8.89
C ALA A 66 -5.40 -33.28 -7.38
N ALA A 67 -4.73 -32.20 -6.99
CA ALA A 67 -4.65 -31.77 -5.60
C ALA A 67 -6.03 -31.38 -5.03
N ALA A 68 -6.84 -30.65 -5.81
CA ALA A 68 -8.19 -30.29 -5.39
C ALA A 68 -9.09 -31.53 -5.21
N SER A 69 -9.03 -32.49 -6.13
CA SER A 69 -9.81 -33.74 -6.02
C SER A 69 -9.33 -34.67 -4.89
N ALA A 70 -8.06 -34.57 -4.49
CA ALA A 70 -7.50 -35.28 -3.35
C ALA A 70 -7.95 -34.70 -1.98
N LEU A 71 -8.49 -33.48 -1.94
CA LEU A 71 -8.99 -32.87 -0.70
C LEU A 71 -10.19 -33.64 -0.12
N ARG A 72 -9.93 -34.36 0.97
CA ARG A 72 -10.94 -35.00 1.85
C ARG A 72 -11.14 -34.25 3.17
N GLU A 73 -12.29 -34.45 3.81
CA GLU A 73 -12.66 -33.83 5.10
C GLU A 73 -11.62 -34.02 6.20
N GLU A 74 -10.92 -35.16 6.17
CA GLU A 74 -9.86 -35.53 7.12
C GLU A 74 -8.64 -34.59 7.09
N HIS A 75 -8.39 -33.90 5.98
CA HIS A 75 -7.20 -33.05 5.84
C HIS A 75 -7.36 -31.65 6.44
N TYR A 76 -8.60 -31.21 6.71
CA TYR A 76 -8.85 -29.84 7.17
C TYR A 76 -9.78 -29.73 8.38
N ARG A 77 -10.46 -30.81 8.80
CA ARG A 77 -11.21 -30.83 10.06
C ARG A 77 -10.27 -31.05 11.24
N GLY A 78 -10.44 -30.24 12.29
CA GLY A 78 -9.71 -30.40 13.57
C GLY A 78 -8.29 -29.81 13.58
N VAL A 79 -7.87 -29.12 12.52
CA VAL A 79 -6.58 -28.40 12.49
C VAL A 79 -6.71 -27.12 13.34
N ASP A 80 -5.90 -27.03 14.40
CA ASP A 80 -5.91 -25.90 15.32
C ASP A 80 -5.30 -24.66 14.65
N LEU A 81 -6.08 -23.57 14.56
CA LEU A 81 -5.74 -22.36 13.79
C LEU A 81 -4.66 -21.50 14.45
N GLY A 82 -4.22 -21.83 15.67
CA GLY A 82 -3.17 -21.08 16.39
C GLY A 82 -1.80 -21.08 15.70
N THR A 83 -1.58 -21.97 14.72
CA THR A 83 -0.36 -22.05 13.89
C THR A 83 -0.50 -21.39 12.52
N LEU A 84 -1.72 -21.05 12.10
CA LEU A 84 -1.94 -20.29 10.88
C LEU A 84 -1.83 -18.80 11.20
N PRO A 85 -1.07 -18.01 10.42
CA PRO A 85 -0.90 -16.59 10.68
C PRO A 85 -2.28 -15.97 10.85
N ASP A 86 -2.50 -15.37 12.02
CA ASP A 86 -3.73 -14.68 12.33
C ASP A 86 -3.87 -13.61 11.25
N LYS A 87 -4.75 -13.85 10.27
CA LYS A 87 -5.40 -12.78 9.52
C LYS A 87 -6.10 -12.00 10.61
N LYS A 88 -5.35 -11.07 11.23
CA LYS A 88 -5.80 -10.15 12.26
C LYS A 88 -7.18 -9.77 11.83
N ARG A 89 -8.07 -9.77 12.81
CA ARG A 89 -9.48 -9.39 12.75
C ARG A 89 -9.64 -7.94 12.26
N GLU A 90 -9.12 -7.63 11.08
CA GLU A 90 -9.56 -6.56 10.22
C GLU A 90 -11.03 -6.85 10.05
N ARG A 91 -11.85 -5.94 10.58
CA ARG A 91 -13.27 -5.88 10.26
C ARG A 91 -13.34 -5.88 8.73
N GLY A 92 -13.56 -7.07 8.16
CA GLY A 92 -13.46 -7.26 6.73
C GLY A 92 -14.36 -6.25 6.05
N ALA A 93 -13.95 -5.74 4.88
CA ALA A 93 -14.81 -4.92 4.04
C ALA A 93 -16.19 -5.57 3.87
N SER A 94 -16.34 -6.89 3.99
CA SER A 94 -17.67 -7.49 4.04
C SER A 94 -18.51 -7.00 5.21
N GLY A 95 -17.99 -6.81 6.43
CA GLY A 95 -18.75 -6.25 7.55
C GLY A 95 -19.10 -4.77 7.37
N THR A 96 -18.17 -3.96 6.84
CA THR A 96 -18.39 -2.53 6.61
C THR A 96 -19.24 -2.26 5.37
N ALA A 97 -19.01 -2.99 4.27
CA ALA A 97 -19.79 -2.94 3.04
C ALA A 97 -21.16 -3.65 3.15
N VAL A 98 -21.30 -4.76 3.89
CA VAL A 98 -22.62 -5.33 4.23
C VAL A 98 -23.33 -4.46 5.27
N GLY A 99 -22.61 -3.84 6.20
CA GLY A 99 -23.16 -2.81 7.09
C GLY A 99 -23.60 -1.55 6.34
N PHE A 100 -22.92 -1.20 5.24
CA PHE A 100 -23.23 -0.06 4.36
C PHE A 100 -24.34 -0.37 3.37
N LEU A 101 -24.31 -1.50 2.67
CA LEU A 101 -25.36 -2.00 1.77
C LEU A 101 -26.62 -2.36 2.57
N GLY A 102 -26.46 -3.00 3.72
CA GLY A 102 -27.51 -3.23 4.70
C GLY A 102 -28.08 -1.90 5.20
N ASN A 103 -27.25 -0.90 5.52
CA ASN A 103 -27.73 0.45 5.80
C ASN A 103 -28.44 1.07 4.59
N MET A 104 -27.92 0.93 3.38
CA MET A 104 -28.46 1.55 2.17
C MET A 104 -29.80 0.94 1.76
N ALA A 105 -29.96 -0.37 1.95
CA ALA A 105 -31.22 -1.10 1.84
C ALA A 105 -32.20 -0.68 2.95
N TRP A 106 -31.75 -0.63 4.21
CA TRP A 106 -32.53 -0.12 5.35
C TRP A 106 -32.96 1.35 5.15
N ARG A 107 -32.14 2.15 4.43
CA ARG A 107 -32.36 3.56 4.06
C ARG A 107 -33.41 3.75 2.96
N MET A 108 -33.69 2.72 2.17
CA MET A 108 -34.70 2.74 1.12
C MET A 108 -36.06 2.26 1.63
N VAL A 109 -36.06 1.44 2.70
CA VAL A 109 -37.24 0.78 3.25
C VAL A 109 -37.85 1.48 4.47
N LEU A 110 -37.09 2.21 5.32
CA LEU A 110 -37.69 2.91 6.48
C LEU A 110 -38.23 4.32 6.16
N PRO A 111 -39.55 4.56 6.25
CA PRO A 111 -40.13 5.86 5.91
C PRO A 111 -40.04 6.90 7.04
N ARG A 112 -39.66 6.53 8.27
CA ARG A 112 -39.98 7.34 9.48
C ARG A 112 -38.98 7.33 10.66
N MET A 113 -37.73 6.87 10.51
CA MET A 113 -36.73 7.20 11.55
C MET A 113 -36.44 8.72 11.51
N PRO A 114 -36.29 9.42 12.65
CA PRO A 114 -35.98 10.85 12.63
C PRO A 114 -34.61 11.02 11.98
N VAL A 115 -34.61 11.50 10.73
CA VAL A 115 -33.41 11.77 9.92
C VAL A 115 -32.39 12.60 10.70
N GLY A 116 -32.86 13.44 11.63
CA GLY A 116 -32.04 14.16 12.60
C GLY A 116 -31.18 13.26 13.47
N VAL A 117 -31.74 12.25 14.15
CA VAL A 117 -30.99 11.37 15.06
C VAL A 117 -29.88 10.64 14.32
N THR A 118 -30.17 10.10 13.13
CA THR A 118 -29.15 9.40 12.32
C THR A 118 -28.07 10.31 11.76
N ALA A 119 -28.40 11.58 11.47
CA ALA A 119 -27.41 12.56 11.02
C ALA A 119 -26.51 13.00 12.18
N ILE A 120 -27.09 13.24 13.35
CA ILE A 120 -26.36 13.62 14.57
C ILE A 120 -25.44 12.49 15.02
N SER A 121 -25.97 11.27 15.17
CA SER A 121 -25.19 10.11 15.64
C SER A 121 -23.99 9.80 14.76
N ARG A 122 -24.12 9.98 13.44
CA ARG A 122 -23.04 9.78 12.48
C ARG A 122 -22.07 10.95 12.36
N SER A 123 -22.50 12.16 12.67
CA SER A 123 -21.61 13.34 12.66
C SER A 123 -20.72 13.38 13.90
N LEU A 124 -21.19 12.86 15.04
CA LEU A 124 -20.44 12.77 16.31
C LEU A 124 -19.00 12.27 16.18
N PRO A 125 -18.70 11.09 15.58
CA PRO A 125 -17.32 10.62 15.44
C PRO A 125 -16.46 11.54 14.56
N MET A 126 -17.04 12.16 13.53
CA MET A 126 -16.31 13.11 12.68
C MET A 126 -16.04 14.42 13.41
N MET A 127 -17.00 14.94 14.16
CA MET A 127 -16.82 16.12 15.01
C MET A 127 -15.81 15.86 16.14
N GLY A 128 -15.74 14.63 16.65
CA GLY A 128 -14.70 14.20 17.59
C GLY A 128 -13.30 14.27 16.97
N ARG A 129 -13.13 13.78 15.73
CA ARG A 129 -11.87 13.91 14.97
C ARG A 129 -11.50 15.38 14.72
N ALA A 130 -12.48 16.20 14.33
CA ALA A 130 -12.30 17.64 14.16
C ALA A 130 -11.82 18.34 15.45
N GLY A 131 -12.45 18.01 16.59
CA GLY A 131 -12.06 18.54 17.89
C GLY A 131 -10.65 18.11 18.31
N GLN A 132 -10.28 16.85 18.07
CA GLN A 132 -8.92 16.37 18.32
C GLN A 132 -7.88 17.08 17.44
N ALA A 133 -8.18 17.31 16.16
CA ALA A 133 -7.30 18.05 15.26
C ALA A 133 -7.10 19.50 15.73
N LEU A 134 -8.18 20.18 16.16
CA LEU A 134 -8.11 21.52 16.77
C LEU A 134 -7.24 21.55 18.04
N LEU A 135 -7.41 20.56 18.93
CA LEU A 135 -6.62 20.45 20.17
C LEU A 135 -5.13 20.21 19.90
N ARG A 136 -4.79 19.58 18.78
CA ARG A 136 -3.40 19.38 18.35
C ARG A 136 -2.80 20.59 17.60
N GLY A 137 -3.53 21.71 17.51
CA GLY A 137 -3.11 22.89 16.75
C GLY A 137 -3.16 22.69 15.22
N GLN A 138 -3.80 21.62 14.74
CA GLN A 138 -3.91 21.30 13.32
C GLN A 138 -5.16 21.96 12.72
N TYR A 139 -5.19 23.30 12.71
CA TYR A 139 -6.34 24.09 12.21
C TYR A 139 -6.66 23.83 10.73
N SER A 140 -5.63 23.42 9.99
CA SER A 140 -5.64 23.12 8.56
C SER A 140 -6.08 21.71 8.21
N ALA A 141 -6.37 20.87 9.21
CA ALA A 141 -6.67 19.47 8.95
C ALA A 141 -8.02 19.31 8.22
N PRO A 142 -8.10 18.40 7.22
CA PRO A 142 -9.35 18.02 6.54
C PRO A 142 -10.53 17.77 7.49
N GLU A 143 -10.24 17.13 8.62
CA GLU A 143 -11.18 16.75 9.65
C GLU A 143 -11.87 17.97 10.27
N VAL A 144 -11.14 19.07 10.45
CA VAL A 144 -11.68 20.31 11.02
C VAL A 144 -12.75 20.89 10.10
N LEU A 145 -12.46 20.95 8.81
CA LEU A 145 -13.39 21.54 7.86
C LEU A 145 -14.63 20.68 7.62
N ASP A 146 -14.46 19.35 7.52
CA ASP A 146 -15.57 18.41 7.47
C ASP A 146 -16.47 18.55 8.72
N GLY A 147 -15.85 18.68 9.90
CA GLY A 147 -16.53 18.92 11.17
C GLY A 147 -17.33 20.22 11.18
N VAL A 148 -16.74 21.33 10.74
CA VAL A 148 -17.40 22.66 10.66
C VAL A 148 -18.56 22.64 9.66
N ALA A 149 -18.37 22.04 8.47
CA ALA A 149 -19.41 21.93 7.46
C ALA A 149 -20.60 21.10 7.94
N LEU A 150 -20.33 19.95 8.59
CA LEU A 150 -21.37 19.11 9.19
C LEU A 150 -22.08 19.83 10.33
N PHE A 151 -21.34 20.51 11.21
CA PHE A 151 -21.92 21.29 12.30
C PHE A 151 -22.87 22.38 11.78
N ALA A 152 -22.46 23.15 10.77
CA ALA A 152 -23.30 24.17 10.16
C ALA A 152 -24.59 23.58 9.53
N LEU A 153 -24.51 22.40 8.91
CA LEU A 153 -25.69 21.71 8.36
C LEU A 153 -26.64 21.20 9.44
N LEU A 154 -26.12 20.74 10.58
CA LEU A 154 -26.92 20.32 11.73
C LEU A 154 -27.57 21.53 12.41
N ALA A 155 -26.81 22.61 12.64
CA ALA A 155 -27.29 23.84 13.26
C ALA A 155 -28.38 24.53 12.43
N THR A 156 -28.32 24.42 11.09
CA THR A 156 -29.35 24.94 10.18
C THR A 156 -30.55 24.00 9.99
N GLY A 157 -30.62 22.88 10.72
CA GLY A 157 -31.72 21.90 10.64
C GLY A 157 -31.75 21.08 9.34
N LYS A 158 -30.70 21.13 8.52
CA LYS A 158 -30.62 20.46 7.21
C LYS A 158 -30.15 19.00 7.31
N PHE A 159 -30.76 18.23 8.21
CA PHE A 159 -30.39 16.84 8.48
C PHE A 159 -30.43 15.93 7.23
N ARG A 160 -31.35 16.19 6.29
CA ARG A 160 -31.45 15.45 5.02
C ARG A 160 -30.23 15.65 4.12
N VAL A 161 -29.61 16.83 4.15
CA VAL A 161 -28.42 17.15 3.35
C VAL A 161 -27.18 16.58 4.02
N ALA A 162 -27.03 16.79 5.34
CA ALA A 162 -25.94 16.20 6.12
C ALA A 162 -25.87 14.67 5.96
N ARG A 163 -27.00 13.98 6.10
CA ARG A 163 -27.08 12.52 5.90
C ARG A 163 -26.64 12.05 4.51
N LYS A 164 -26.96 12.82 3.45
CA LYS A 164 -26.53 12.49 2.08
C LYS A 164 -25.02 12.65 1.91
N ILE A 165 -24.45 13.72 2.45
CA ILE A 165 -23.00 13.99 2.40
C ILE A 165 -22.23 12.91 3.15
N LEU A 166 -22.64 12.59 4.39
CA LEU A 166 -22.04 11.50 5.17
C LEU A 166 -22.06 10.16 4.43
N SER A 167 -23.09 9.91 3.62
CA SER A 167 -23.20 8.68 2.85
C SER A 167 -22.23 8.64 1.66
N LEU A 168 -21.97 9.80 1.03
CA LEU A 168 -20.99 9.91 -0.05
C LEU A 168 -19.56 9.83 0.49
N LEU A 169 -19.30 10.46 1.63
CA LEU A 169 -18.01 10.35 2.33
C LEU A 169 -17.69 8.90 2.69
N ALA A 170 -18.66 8.17 3.25
CA ALA A 170 -18.49 6.75 3.53
C ALA A 170 -18.30 5.91 2.25
N LEU A 171 -18.92 6.29 1.13
CA LEU A 171 -18.69 5.62 -0.16
C LEU A 171 -17.26 5.86 -0.67
N GLY A 172 -16.73 7.08 -0.52
CA GLY A 172 -15.34 7.40 -0.86
C GLY A 172 -14.33 6.64 -0.01
N GLU A 173 -14.52 6.62 1.31
CA GLU A 173 -13.69 5.82 2.23
C GLU A 173 -13.71 4.32 1.86
N LEU A 174 -14.89 3.78 1.56
CA LEU A 174 -15.03 2.38 1.12
C LEU A 174 -14.36 2.11 -0.23
N ALA A 175 -14.46 3.05 -1.17
CA ALA A 175 -13.77 2.94 -2.45
C ALA A 175 -12.25 2.93 -2.23
N GLY A 176 -11.72 3.87 -1.44
CA GLY A 176 -10.31 3.91 -1.09
C GLY A 176 -9.83 2.59 -0.45
N GLU A 177 -10.55 2.09 0.55
CA GLU A 177 -10.24 0.81 1.18
C GLU A 177 -10.34 -0.38 0.21
N TRP A 178 -11.32 -0.39 -0.71
CA TRP A 178 -11.50 -1.48 -1.67
C TRP A 178 -10.37 -1.51 -2.70
N LEU A 179 -9.97 -0.34 -3.22
CA LEU A 179 -8.85 -0.23 -4.14
C LEU A 179 -7.53 -0.58 -3.44
N ALA A 180 -7.30 -0.13 -2.21
CA ALA A 180 -6.08 -0.42 -1.44
C ALA A 180 -5.89 -1.94 -1.15
N ARG A 181 -6.98 -2.69 -0.92
CA ARG A 181 -6.91 -4.14 -0.64
C ARG A 181 -6.38 -4.99 -1.78
N ARG A 182 -6.46 -4.51 -3.03
CA ARG A 182 -6.03 -5.30 -4.20
C ARG A 182 -4.50 -5.37 -4.33
N GLU A 183 -3.79 -4.58 -3.53
CA GLU A 183 -2.33 -4.38 -3.66
C GLU A 183 -1.52 -5.01 -2.50
N GLN A 184 -2.16 -5.50 -1.43
CA GLN A 184 -1.45 -6.00 -0.25
C GLN A 184 -1.24 -7.53 -0.26
N GLY A 185 -0.14 -7.97 -0.86
CA GLY A 185 0.49 -9.26 -0.56
C GLY A 185 1.67 -9.04 0.39
N GLY A 186 1.49 -9.31 1.69
CA GLY A 186 2.56 -9.10 2.68
C GLY A 186 3.53 -10.28 2.78
N ILE A 187 4.82 -9.97 2.91
CA ILE A 187 5.96 -10.90 3.06
C ILE A 187 5.90 -11.78 4.32
N LEU A 188 5.16 -11.35 5.34
CA LEU A 188 5.05 -12.09 6.61
C LEU A 188 4.59 -13.55 6.45
N ARG A 189 4.01 -13.92 5.29
CA ARG A 189 3.59 -15.29 4.97
C ARG A 189 4.76 -16.29 4.85
N HIS A 190 5.96 -15.85 4.53
CA HIS A 190 7.12 -16.75 4.34
C HIS A 190 7.96 -16.95 5.60
N LEU A 191 7.83 -16.07 6.60
CA LEU A 191 8.62 -16.15 7.85
C LEU A 191 7.95 -17.00 8.94
N ASP A 192 6.62 -17.04 8.98
CA ASP A 192 5.86 -17.85 9.95
C ASP A 192 5.76 -19.35 9.55
N ALA A 193 6.25 -19.73 8.36
CA ALA A 193 6.32 -21.13 7.93
C ALA A 193 7.53 -21.89 8.50
N SER A 194 8.17 -21.39 9.56
CA SER A 194 9.31 -22.05 10.20
C SER A 194 8.84 -23.25 11.01
N GLY A 195 9.01 -24.44 10.43
CA GLY A 195 8.72 -25.73 11.02
C GLY A 195 9.50 -26.06 12.31
N SER A 196 9.54 -27.35 12.61
CA SER A 196 10.14 -27.87 13.84
C SER A 196 11.67 -27.97 13.70
N VAL A 197 12.39 -27.57 14.75
CA VAL A 197 13.85 -27.42 14.81
C VAL A 197 14.44 -28.51 15.69
N HIS A 198 15.53 -29.13 15.24
CA HIS A 198 16.21 -30.19 15.97
C HIS A 198 17.19 -29.64 17.01
N VAL A 199 16.74 -29.51 18.25
CA VAL A 199 17.57 -29.04 19.38
C VAL A 199 18.32 -30.22 20.01
N LEU A 200 19.63 -30.04 20.18
CA LEU A 200 20.49 -30.94 20.95
C LEU A 200 20.41 -30.58 22.44
N SER A 201 19.99 -31.52 23.27
CA SER A 201 20.00 -31.42 24.74
C SER A 201 20.77 -32.59 25.35
N ASP A 202 21.15 -32.50 26.63
CA ASP A 202 21.94 -33.52 27.33
C ASP A 202 21.32 -34.94 27.34
N GLY A 203 20.06 -35.09 26.89
CA GLY A 203 19.35 -36.36 26.74
C GLY A 203 19.05 -36.79 25.29
N GLY A 204 19.64 -36.15 24.28
CA GLY A 204 19.47 -36.49 22.86
C GLY A 204 18.84 -35.38 22.02
N GLU A 205 18.47 -35.73 20.78
CA GLU A 205 17.82 -34.80 19.85
C GLU A 205 16.32 -34.67 20.14
N ARG A 206 15.85 -33.45 20.37
CA ARG A 206 14.43 -33.15 20.52
C ARG A 206 13.99 -32.24 19.39
N ASN A 207 12.87 -32.60 18.75
CA ASN A 207 12.23 -31.72 17.80
C ASN A 207 11.35 -30.70 18.54
N VAL A 208 11.64 -29.42 18.38
CA VAL A 208 11.03 -28.31 19.12
C VAL A 208 10.49 -27.28 18.13
N PRO A 209 9.29 -26.74 18.30
CA PRO A 209 8.80 -25.65 17.48
C PRO A 209 9.77 -24.45 17.48
N SER A 210 9.96 -23.80 16.33
CA SER A 210 10.81 -22.60 16.19
C SER A 210 10.48 -21.48 17.19
N SER A 211 9.23 -21.39 17.65
CA SER A 211 8.74 -20.44 18.66
C SER A 211 9.25 -20.71 20.08
N GLU A 212 9.65 -21.93 20.41
CA GLU A 212 10.17 -22.33 21.73
C GLU A 212 11.70 -22.27 21.83
N LEU A 213 12.37 -21.93 20.72
CA LEU A 213 13.83 -21.86 20.63
C LEU A 213 14.38 -20.72 21.50
N ARG A 214 15.38 -21.02 22.34
CA ARG A 214 16.01 -20.04 23.23
C ARG A 214 17.47 -19.78 22.85
N PRO A 215 17.97 -18.54 23.04
CA PRO A 215 19.40 -18.25 22.92
C PRO A 215 20.24 -19.18 23.79
N GLY A 216 21.38 -19.61 23.27
CA GLY A 216 22.32 -20.54 23.91
C GLY A 216 22.07 -22.02 23.62
N GLN A 217 20.93 -22.40 23.02
CA GLN A 217 20.67 -23.77 22.62
C GLN A 217 21.49 -24.17 21.38
N SER A 218 21.88 -25.44 21.30
CA SER A 218 22.54 -26.01 20.12
C SER A 218 21.52 -26.68 19.22
N VAL A 219 21.56 -26.37 17.93
CA VAL A 219 20.63 -26.87 16.92
C VAL A 219 21.40 -27.64 15.87
N ARG A 220 20.94 -28.85 15.55
CA ARG A 220 21.44 -29.63 14.44
C ARG A 220 20.83 -29.10 13.14
N LEU A 221 21.68 -28.74 12.20
CA LEU A 221 21.33 -28.34 10.85
C LEU A 221 21.50 -29.53 9.89
N ARG A 222 20.45 -29.83 9.13
CA ARG A 222 20.44 -30.87 8.09
C ARG A 222 20.16 -30.23 6.74
N THR A 223 20.58 -30.91 5.68
CA THR A 223 20.25 -30.49 4.31
C THR A 223 18.74 -30.44 4.13
N GLY A 224 18.24 -29.29 3.65
CA GLY A 224 16.81 -28.97 3.51
C GLY A 224 16.22 -28.16 4.66
N ASP A 225 16.94 -28.00 5.77
CA ASP A 225 16.45 -27.20 6.91
C ASP A 225 16.43 -25.70 6.57
N VAL A 226 15.32 -25.05 6.92
CA VAL A 226 15.18 -23.60 6.88
C VAL A 226 15.60 -23.03 8.23
N LEU A 227 16.55 -22.10 8.23
CA LEU A 227 17.05 -21.46 9.45
C LEU A 227 16.00 -20.48 10.00
N SER A 228 15.58 -20.68 11.24
CA SER A 228 14.61 -19.82 11.94
C SER A 228 15.22 -18.93 13.02
N PHE A 229 16.55 -18.95 13.14
CA PHE A 229 17.31 -18.26 14.17
C PHE A 229 18.63 -17.72 13.62
N ASP A 230 19.21 -16.74 14.32
CA ASP A 230 20.57 -16.28 14.08
C ASP A 230 21.53 -16.97 15.08
N GLY A 231 22.72 -17.33 14.64
CA GLY A 231 23.67 -18.08 15.45
C GLY A 231 25.06 -18.21 14.85
N VAL A 232 25.87 -19.09 15.45
CA VAL A 232 27.24 -19.39 15.00
C VAL A 232 27.40 -20.90 14.87
N LEU A 233 28.06 -21.37 13.81
CA LEU A 233 28.43 -22.78 13.68
C LEU A 233 29.45 -23.16 14.76
N THR A 234 29.15 -24.20 15.52
CA THR A 234 30.06 -24.78 16.52
C THR A 234 30.70 -26.06 16.02
N GLU A 235 30.03 -26.82 15.15
CA GLU A 235 30.55 -28.08 14.61
C GLU A 235 30.11 -28.31 13.16
N GLY A 236 30.92 -29.03 12.40
CA GLY A 236 30.64 -29.42 11.02
C GLY A 236 30.85 -28.31 10.00
N GLU A 237 30.46 -28.61 8.77
CA GLU A 237 30.46 -27.66 7.64
C GLU A 237 29.11 -27.77 6.92
N ALA A 238 28.56 -26.63 6.54
CA ALA A 238 27.29 -26.57 5.84
C ALA A 238 27.33 -25.48 4.76
N THR A 239 26.75 -25.77 3.61
CA THR A 239 26.48 -24.74 2.60
C THR A 239 25.07 -24.20 2.85
N VAL A 240 24.97 -22.90 3.09
CA VAL A 240 23.69 -22.23 3.30
C VAL A 240 23.40 -21.34 2.10
N ASP A 241 22.19 -21.47 1.59
CA ASP A 241 21.65 -20.64 0.53
C ASP A 241 20.76 -19.55 1.13
N GLY A 242 21.22 -18.31 1.10
CA GLY A 242 20.49 -17.14 1.58
C GLY A 242 19.44 -16.63 0.59
N SER A 243 19.43 -17.13 -0.65
CA SER A 243 18.59 -16.58 -1.72
C SER A 243 17.08 -16.71 -1.47
N ALA A 244 16.64 -17.63 -0.62
CA ALA A 244 15.22 -17.86 -0.34
C ALA A 244 14.47 -16.61 0.17
N LEU A 245 15.14 -15.73 0.92
CA LEU A 245 14.57 -14.46 1.39
C LEU A 245 15.35 -13.23 0.91
N THR A 246 16.63 -13.39 0.57
CA THR A 246 17.45 -12.29 0.06
C THR A 246 17.45 -12.19 -1.45
N GLY A 247 17.06 -13.21 -2.21
CA GLY A 247 17.04 -13.22 -3.68
C GLY A 247 18.39 -13.04 -4.39
N VAL A 248 19.45 -12.66 -3.67
CA VAL A 248 20.70 -12.14 -4.25
C VAL A 248 21.94 -12.92 -3.80
N GLU A 249 21.88 -13.68 -2.70
CA GLU A 249 23.06 -14.36 -2.17
C GLU A 249 23.34 -15.70 -2.86
N LYS A 250 24.57 -15.88 -3.34
CA LYS A 250 25.08 -17.19 -3.79
C LYS A 250 25.25 -18.13 -2.58
N PRO A 251 25.12 -19.46 -2.76
CA PRO A 251 25.33 -20.40 -1.67
C PRO A 251 26.73 -20.23 -1.04
N MET A 252 26.76 -20.00 0.27
CA MET A 252 28.00 -19.79 1.02
C MET A 252 28.36 -21.07 1.78
N ALA A 253 29.61 -21.53 1.61
CA ALA A 253 30.15 -22.62 2.41
C ALA A 253 30.60 -22.06 3.76
N LEU A 254 29.93 -22.48 4.84
CA LEU A 254 30.18 -22.05 6.20
C LEU A 254 30.97 -23.12 6.96
N ARG A 255 31.92 -22.64 7.77
CA ARG A 255 32.76 -23.44 8.65
C ARG A 255 32.49 -23.08 10.12
N VAL A 256 33.06 -23.87 11.02
CA VAL A 256 33.04 -23.59 12.46
C VAL A 256 33.55 -22.17 12.73
N GLY A 257 32.76 -21.39 13.45
CA GLY A 257 33.02 -19.98 13.75
C GLY A 257 32.25 -18.99 12.85
N ASP A 258 31.73 -19.43 11.71
CA ASP A 258 30.94 -18.57 10.82
C ASP A 258 29.51 -18.38 11.35
N ARG A 259 28.92 -17.22 11.01
CA ARG A 259 27.55 -16.87 11.41
C ARG A 259 26.52 -17.45 10.46
N VAL A 260 25.41 -17.90 11.03
CA VAL A 260 24.20 -18.28 10.31
C VAL A 260 23.10 -17.28 10.63
N TYR A 261 22.30 -16.97 9.61
CA TYR A 261 21.18 -16.04 9.72
C TYR A 261 19.88 -16.76 9.41
N ALA A 262 18.82 -16.35 10.11
CA ALA A 262 17.51 -16.86 9.79
C ALA A 262 17.12 -16.50 8.35
N GLY A 263 16.33 -17.37 7.75
CA GLY A 263 15.87 -17.26 6.37
C GLY A 263 16.76 -17.92 5.32
N GLY A 264 17.96 -18.38 5.71
CA GLY A 264 18.78 -19.24 4.85
C GLY A 264 18.28 -20.69 4.84
N VAL A 265 18.54 -21.40 3.75
CA VAL A 265 18.24 -22.82 3.60
C VAL A 265 19.53 -23.61 3.51
N VAL A 266 19.68 -24.67 4.28
CA VAL A 266 20.86 -25.53 4.23
C VAL A 266 20.80 -26.36 2.95
N SER A 267 21.66 -26.05 1.97
CA SER A 267 21.66 -26.71 0.66
C SER A 267 22.49 -27.99 0.65
N LYS A 268 23.60 -28.03 1.41
CA LYS A 268 24.48 -29.21 1.52
C LYS A 268 25.14 -29.29 2.89
N GLY A 269 25.42 -30.51 3.33
CA GLY A 269 26.19 -30.78 4.54
C GLY A 269 25.32 -30.93 5.79
N GLY A 270 25.99 -30.89 6.94
CA GLY A 270 25.38 -31.03 8.25
C GLY A 270 26.28 -30.40 9.30
N ALA A 271 25.68 -29.57 10.14
CA ALA A 271 26.39 -28.78 11.13
C ALA A 271 25.61 -28.70 12.44
N VAL A 272 26.28 -28.25 13.49
CA VAL A 272 25.63 -27.81 14.72
C VAL A 272 25.87 -26.32 14.86
N ALA A 273 24.78 -25.57 15.05
CA ALA A 273 24.83 -24.14 15.27
C ALA A 273 24.28 -23.80 16.65
N ARG A 274 24.97 -22.91 17.36
CA ARG A 274 24.49 -22.34 18.62
C ARG A 274 23.64 -21.11 18.34
N VAL A 275 22.45 -21.07 18.92
CA VAL A 275 21.49 -19.97 18.77
C VAL A 275 21.98 -18.74 19.52
N ASP A 276 22.13 -17.62 18.83
CA ASP A 276 22.40 -16.30 19.43
C ASP A 276 21.11 -15.49 19.58
N ALA A 277 20.20 -15.53 18.60
CA ALA A 277 18.91 -14.84 18.63
C ALA A 277 17.79 -15.68 17.98
N SER A 278 16.60 -15.65 18.58
CA SER A 278 15.40 -16.35 18.09
C SER A 278 14.15 -15.46 18.14
N GLY A 279 13.13 -15.84 17.36
CA GLY A 279 11.83 -15.13 17.29
C GLY A 279 11.96 -13.65 16.89
N PRO A 280 11.42 -12.70 17.67
CA PRO A 280 11.38 -11.28 17.29
C PRO A 280 12.74 -10.58 17.30
N ASN A 281 13.79 -11.22 17.84
CA ASN A 281 15.11 -10.62 18.00
C ASN A 281 16.07 -10.90 16.84
N VAL A 282 15.66 -11.82 15.95
CA VAL A 282 16.35 -12.22 14.73
C VAL A 282 16.49 -11.02 13.77
N ARG A 283 17.57 -11.00 12.98
CA ARG A 283 17.92 -9.92 12.05
C ARG A 283 16.76 -9.55 11.13
N ILE A 284 16.18 -10.54 10.43
CA ILE A 284 15.05 -10.31 9.52
C ILE A 284 13.83 -9.74 10.26
N ALA A 285 13.45 -10.31 11.40
CA ALA A 285 12.31 -9.83 12.19
C ALA A 285 12.49 -8.39 12.66
N ARG A 286 13.73 -8.01 13.01
CA ARG A 286 14.08 -6.63 13.38
C ARG A 286 14.00 -5.69 12.18
N THR A 287 14.51 -6.10 11.02
CA THR A 287 14.43 -5.33 9.77
C THR A 287 12.98 -5.09 9.37
N VAL A 288 12.13 -6.12 9.40
CA VAL A 288 10.69 -6.00 9.12
C VAL A 288 10.02 -5.04 10.10
N ARG A 289 10.30 -5.15 11.41
CA ARG A 289 9.73 -4.24 12.41
C ARG A 289 10.21 -2.79 12.22
N MET A 290 11.47 -2.58 11.84
CA MET A 290 12.01 -1.25 11.51
C MET A 290 11.31 -0.67 10.29
N MET A 291 11.14 -1.46 9.24
CA MET A 291 10.41 -1.08 8.01
C MET A 291 8.95 -0.72 8.32
N GLU A 292 8.23 -1.53 9.09
CA GLU A 292 6.84 -1.24 9.49
C GLU A 292 6.74 0.07 10.27
N LYS A 293 7.60 0.26 11.29
CA LYS A 293 7.58 1.46 12.12
C LYS A 293 7.89 2.73 11.32
N ALA A 294 8.76 2.62 10.32
CA ALA A 294 9.14 3.76 9.49
C ALA A 294 8.11 4.07 8.40
N ARG A 295 7.43 3.06 7.84
CA ARG A 295 6.26 3.27 6.98
C ARG A 295 5.18 4.08 7.69
N ASP A 296 4.90 3.76 8.96
CA ASP A 296 3.93 4.51 9.77
C ASP A 296 4.33 6.00 9.94
N LEU A 297 5.64 6.27 10.08
CA LEU A 297 6.18 7.63 10.18
C LEU A 297 6.11 8.37 8.83
N LYS A 298 6.53 7.74 7.72
CA LYS A 298 6.43 8.30 6.35
C LYS A 298 4.98 8.58 5.94
N ALA A 299 4.03 7.73 6.33
CA ALA A 299 2.60 7.95 6.07
C ALA A 299 2.10 9.26 6.72
N SER A 300 2.67 9.66 7.87
CA SER A 300 2.28 10.89 8.58
C SER A 300 2.93 12.17 8.05
N GLY A 301 4.10 12.07 7.40
CA GLY A 301 4.90 13.22 6.95
C GLY A 301 4.76 13.50 5.45
N ARG A 302 4.84 14.78 5.08
CA ARG A 302 4.90 15.30 3.70
C ARG A 302 3.71 14.97 2.80
N GLY A 303 2.80 15.93 2.73
CA GLY A 303 1.89 16.12 1.60
C GLY A 303 1.77 17.62 1.35
N GLY A 304 2.49 18.14 0.36
CA GLY A 304 2.44 19.57 -0.05
C GLY A 304 1.03 20.03 -0.44
N GLU A 305 0.15 19.08 -0.77
CA GLU A 305 -1.27 19.29 -0.98
C GLU A 305 -2.03 19.82 0.25
N GLY A 306 -1.54 19.61 1.46
CA GLY A 306 -2.20 20.05 2.68
C GLY A 306 -2.42 21.57 2.69
N TRP A 307 -1.45 22.34 2.22
CA TRP A 307 -1.55 23.79 2.14
C TRP A 307 -2.55 24.25 1.09
N MET A 308 -2.51 23.69 -0.13
CA MET A 308 -3.50 23.99 -1.17
C MET A 308 -4.91 23.67 -0.66
N LYS A 309 -5.11 22.48 -0.10
CA LYS A 309 -6.38 22.06 0.51
C LYS A 309 -6.82 23.04 1.60
N THR A 310 -5.89 23.54 2.43
CA THR A 310 -6.16 24.53 3.48
C THR A 310 -6.58 25.90 2.95
N VAL A 311 -5.78 26.50 2.06
CA VAL A 311 -6.03 27.86 1.53
C VAL A 311 -7.40 27.94 0.90
N VAL A 312 -7.70 26.92 0.10
CA VAL A 312 -8.97 26.75 -0.60
C VAL A 312 -10.16 26.63 0.37
N SER A 313 -9.95 25.89 1.45
CA SER A 313 -10.94 25.70 2.51
C SER A 313 -11.27 26.99 3.22
N VAL A 314 -10.23 27.74 3.59
CA VAL A 314 -10.36 29.04 4.23
C VAL A 314 -11.05 30.02 3.28
N ALA A 315 -10.69 30.04 2.00
CA ALA A 315 -11.32 30.88 0.99
C ALA A 315 -12.82 30.59 0.85
N ASN A 316 -13.22 29.31 0.77
CA ASN A 316 -14.63 28.92 0.71
C ASN A 316 -15.38 29.26 2.01
N LEU A 317 -14.72 29.16 3.16
CA LEU A 317 -15.30 29.52 4.45
C LEU A 317 -15.56 31.03 4.55
N LEU A 318 -14.60 31.85 4.12
CA LEU A 318 -14.73 33.31 4.05
C LEU A 318 -15.83 33.72 3.06
N LEU A 319 -15.88 33.10 1.88
CA LEU A 319 -16.88 33.36 0.87
C LEU A 319 -18.29 32.97 1.33
N GLY A 320 -18.42 31.84 2.04
CA GLY A 320 -19.64 31.39 2.68
C GLY A 320 -20.12 32.35 3.78
N GLY A 321 -19.19 32.82 4.61
CA GLY A 321 -19.46 33.85 5.63
C GLY A 321 -19.90 35.18 5.03
N TYR A 322 -19.22 35.66 3.99
CA TYR A 322 -19.60 36.87 3.27
C TYR A 322 -20.99 36.77 2.62
N ALA A 323 -21.29 35.64 1.96
CA ALA A 323 -22.60 35.39 1.38
C ALA A 323 -23.72 35.34 2.43
N PHE A 324 -23.43 34.80 3.63
CA PHE A 324 -24.36 34.81 4.76
C PHE A 324 -24.68 36.24 5.22
N LEU A 325 -23.64 37.04 5.48
CA LEU A 325 -23.76 38.43 5.93
C LEU A 325 -24.56 39.28 4.93
N ARG A 326 -24.33 39.09 3.63
CA ARG A 326 -25.01 39.86 2.57
C ARG A 326 -26.46 39.44 2.33
N SER A 327 -26.77 38.15 2.40
CA SER A 327 -28.10 37.64 1.99
C SER A 327 -29.09 37.46 3.13
N GLY A 328 -28.63 37.46 4.39
CA GLY A 328 -29.47 37.21 5.58
C GLY A 328 -30.14 35.82 5.60
N ARG A 329 -29.87 34.97 4.60
CA ARG A 329 -30.50 33.66 4.41
C ARG A 329 -29.49 32.55 4.69
N ALA A 330 -29.56 31.99 5.90
CA ALA A 330 -28.82 30.80 6.33
C ALA A 330 -28.83 29.61 5.34
N PRO A 331 -29.92 29.36 4.57
CA PRO A 331 -29.95 28.23 3.65
C PRO A 331 -28.97 28.34 2.47
N SER A 332 -28.58 29.53 2.04
CA SER A 332 -27.67 29.70 0.90
C SER A 332 -26.22 29.43 1.29
N ALA A 333 -25.77 29.96 2.43
CA ALA A 333 -24.42 29.75 2.95
C ALA A 333 -24.13 28.28 3.30
N ALA A 334 -25.08 27.60 3.95
CA ALA A 334 -24.95 26.17 4.28
C ALA A 334 -24.81 25.25 3.05
N SER A 335 -25.29 25.65 1.86
CA SER A 335 -25.01 24.93 0.61
C SER A 335 -23.61 25.18 0.04
N LEU A 336 -23.01 26.34 0.32
CA LEU A 336 -21.62 26.67 -0.03
C LEU A 336 -20.66 25.87 0.85
N PHE A 337 -20.94 25.79 2.16
CA PHE A 337 -20.21 24.92 3.09
C PHE A 337 -20.37 23.43 2.79
N ALA A 338 -21.53 23.00 2.27
CA ALA A 338 -21.78 21.63 1.85
C ALA A 338 -21.18 21.28 0.48
N ALA A 339 -20.74 22.28 -0.29
CA ALA A 339 -19.97 22.12 -1.52
C ALA A 339 -18.47 21.95 -1.21
N ASN A 340 -18.17 21.43 -0.03
CA ASN A 340 -16.81 21.28 0.44
C ASN A 340 -16.06 20.28 -0.44
N HIS A 341 -14.96 20.76 -0.99
CA HIS A 341 -13.93 20.06 -1.76
C HIS A 341 -13.58 18.64 -1.24
N PHE A 342 -13.69 18.41 0.08
CA PHE A 342 -13.35 17.15 0.76
C PHE A 342 -14.24 15.95 0.42
N VAL A 343 -15.51 16.18 0.03
CA VAL A 343 -16.36 15.06 -0.44
C VAL A 343 -15.87 14.55 -1.80
N LEU A 344 -15.27 15.43 -2.60
CA LEU A 344 -14.82 15.13 -3.95
C LEU A 344 -13.44 14.45 -3.93
N SER A 345 -12.50 14.97 -3.12
CA SER A 345 -11.15 14.39 -3.00
C SER A 345 -11.17 12.93 -2.53
N ARG A 346 -12.02 12.59 -1.55
CA ARG A 346 -12.09 11.23 -0.98
C ARG A 346 -12.56 10.13 -1.95
N LEU A 347 -13.22 10.48 -3.05
CA LEU A 347 -13.59 9.52 -4.09
C LEU A 347 -12.65 9.63 -5.30
N PHE A 348 -12.29 10.86 -5.66
CA PHE A 348 -11.47 11.16 -6.81
C PHE A 348 -10.03 10.64 -6.66
N GLU A 349 -9.35 10.97 -5.56
CA GLU A 349 -7.92 10.68 -5.38
C GLU A 349 -7.61 9.18 -5.46
N PRO A 350 -8.32 8.28 -4.74
CA PRO A 350 -8.00 6.85 -4.80
C PRO A 350 -8.22 6.25 -6.19
N VAL A 351 -9.28 6.67 -6.89
CA VAL A 351 -9.61 6.17 -8.23
C VAL A 351 -8.58 6.66 -9.25
N ALA A 352 -8.22 7.94 -9.15
CA ALA A 352 -7.24 8.57 -10.01
C ALA A 352 -5.84 7.95 -9.86
N LEU A 353 -5.38 7.82 -8.61
CA LEU A 353 -4.06 7.30 -8.28
C LEU A 353 -3.95 5.82 -8.62
N SER A 354 -4.97 5.01 -8.32
CA SER A 354 -4.97 3.59 -8.71
C SER A 354 -4.97 3.41 -10.23
N SER A 355 -5.72 4.23 -10.97
CA SER A 355 -5.67 4.22 -12.44
C SER A 355 -4.29 4.59 -12.95
N ALA A 356 -3.68 5.65 -12.40
CA ALA A 356 -2.36 6.11 -12.79
C ALA A 356 -1.27 5.09 -12.45
N ARG A 357 -1.29 4.45 -11.27
CA ARG A 357 -0.38 3.35 -10.90
C ARG A 357 -0.46 2.20 -11.87
N ARG A 358 -1.69 1.80 -12.25
CA ARG A 358 -1.89 0.73 -13.22
C ARG A 358 -1.30 1.08 -14.58
N GLN A 359 -1.46 2.34 -15.02
CA GLN A 359 -0.87 2.80 -16.28
C GLN A 359 0.66 2.84 -16.18
N ALA A 360 1.22 3.34 -15.08
CA ALA A 360 2.67 3.33 -14.82
C ALA A 360 3.24 1.91 -14.84
N ALA A 361 2.55 0.95 -14.22
CA ALA A 361 2.95 -0.45 -14.22
C ALA A 361 2.96 -1.06 -15.63
N CYS A 362 2.05 -0.64 -16.52
CA CYS A 362 2.10 -1.02 -17.94
C CYS A 362 3.29 -0.44 -18.69
N LEU A 363 3.84 0.69 -18.21
CA LEU A 363 5.07 1.31 -18.71
C LEU A 363 6.34 0.75 -18.03
N GLY A 364 6.23 -0.28 -17.19
CA GLY A 364 7.36 -0.90 -16.51
C GLY A 364 7.75 -0.27 -15.16
N VAL A 365 7.08 0.80 -14.72
CA VAL A 365 7.35 1.47 -13.43
C VAL A 365 6.26 1.14 -12.42
N ARG A 366 6.59 0.39 -11.36
CA ARG A 366 5.62 -0.04 -10.34
C ARG A 366 5.71 0.81 -9.08
N PHE A 367 4.85 1.81 -8.96
CA PHE A 367 4.67 2.55 -7.72
C PHE A 367 3.90 1.70 -6.69
N ARG A 368 4.43 1.57 -5.48
CA ARG A 368 3.80 0.89 -4.34
C ARG A 368 3.08 1.84 -3.39
N ASP A 369 3.49 3.10 -3.34
CA ASP A 369 2.83 4.14 -2.55
C ASP A 369 2.26 5.28 -3.42
N ASP A 370 1.13 5.82 -2.98
CA ASP A 370 0.41 6.89 -3.65
C ASP A 370 1.12 8.25 -3.53
N LYS A 371 1.89 8.47 -2.45
CA LYS A 371 2.73 9.66 -2.33
C LYS A 371 3.94 9.55 -3.24
N ALA A 372 4.56 8.37 -3.31
CA ALA A 372 5.66 8.13 -4.22
C ALA A 372 5.25 8.36 -5.68
N LEU A 373 4.04 7.96 -6.08
CA LEU A 373 3.55 8.28 -7.43
C LEU A 373 3.43 9.80 -7.67
N GLN A 374 3.06 10.60 -6.68
CA GLN A 374 2.81 12.04 -6.87
C GLN A 374 4.05 12.91 -6.65
N TYR A 375 4.99 12.44 -5.84
CA TYR A 375 6.14 13.20 -5.35
C TYR A 375 7.44 12.43 -5.54
N PHE A 376 7.52 11.60 -6.59
CA PHE A 376 8.76 10.88 -6.91
C PHE A 376 9.89 11.86 -7.21
N ASP A 377 9.59 13.02 -7.77
CA ASP A 377 10.57 14.06 -8.11
C ASP A 377 10.91 15.00 -6.93
N ALA A 378 10.50 14.64 -5.71
CA ALA A 378 10.72 15.47 -4.53
C ALA A 378 12.06 15.16 -3.81
N PHE A 379 12.92 14.33 -4.39
CA PHE A 379 14.29 14.11 -3.91
C PHE A 379 15.27 15.00 -4.66
N ASP A 380 16.32 15.42 -3.96
CA ASP A 380 17.39 16.25 -4.52
C ASP A 380 18.53 15.38 -5.08
N VAL A 381 18.78 14.23 -4.45
CA VAL A 381 19.87 13.31 -4.81
C VAL A 381 19.46 11.85 -4.75
N LEU A 382 19.96 11.06 -5.70
CA LEU A 382 19.83 9.60 -5.73
C LEU A 382 21.08 8.96 -5.08
N LEU A 383 20.88 8.26 -3.98
CA LEU A 383 21.89 7.43 -3.34
C LEU A 383 21.83 6.02 -3.94
N MET A 384 22.84 5.63 -4.70
CA MET A 384 22.91 4.28 -5.29
C MET A 384 24.30 3.67 -5.18
N GLY A 385 24.34 2.34 -5.00
CA GLY A 385 25.55 1.55 -5.23
C GLY A 385 25.70 1.24 -6.73
N GLY A 386 26.94 1.14 -7.22
CA GLY A 386 27.18 0.80 -8.62
C GLY A 386 28.57 1.17 -9.11
N GLY A 387 28.89 0.74 -10.33
CA GLY A 387 30.10 1.14 -11.03
C GLY A 387 30.04 2.59 -11.50
N ASP A 388 31.20 3.17 -11.82
CA ASP A 388 31.32 4.58 -12.27
C ASP A 388 30.51 4.88 -13.53
N GLU A 389 30.28 3.87 -14.37
CA GLU A 389 29.49 3.98 -15.60
C GLU A 389 28.00 4.26 -15.32
N ALA A 390 27.37 3.49 -14.42
CA ALA A 390 25.97 3.68 -14.04
C ALA A 390 25.73 5.03 -13.36
N VAL A 391 26.70 5.51 -12.57
CA VAL A 391 26.63 6.84 -11.94
C VAL A 391 26.68 7.94 -12.99
N ARG A 392 27.59 7.83 -13.98
CA ARG A 392 27.68 8.81 -15.07
C ARG A 392 26.42 8.85 -15.92
N GLU A 393 25.85 7.70 -16.26
CA GLU A 393 24.60 7.63 -17.05
C GLU A 393 23.44 8.37 -16.36
N MET A 394 23.32 8.24 -15.03
CA MET A 394 22.33 8.95 -14.23
C MET A 394 22.57 10.47 -14.21
N GLU A 395 23.83 10.88 -14.02
CA GLU A 395 24.22 12.29 -14.03
C GLU A 395 24.01 12.94 -15.41
N ASP A 396 24.31 12.23 -16.50
CA ASP A 396 24.09 12.67 -17.88
C ASP A 396 22.60 12.90 -18.18
N MET A 397 21.73 12.12 -17.53
CA MET A 397 20.27 12.29 -17.58
C MET A 397 19.74 13.40 -16.65
N GLY A 398 20.63 14.08 -15.93
CA GLY A 398 20.31 15.19 -15.03
C GLY A 398 19.80 14.76 -13.64
N VAL A 399 20.05 13.52 -13.23
CA VAL A 399 19.74 13.02 -11.88
C VAL A 399 21.01 13.08 -11.02
N PRO A 400 21.09 13.96 -10.00
CA PRO A 400 22.27 14.02 -9.14
C PRO A 400 22.45 12.72 -8.36
N VAL A 401 23.67 12.16 -8.34
CA VAL A 401 23.95 10.90 -7.65
C VAL A 401 24.94 11.10 -6.50
N ALA A 402 24.63 10.50 -5.35
CA ALA A 402 25.55 10.37 -4.22
C ALA A 402 25.99 8.92 -4.07
N ARG A 403 27.25 8.72 -3.64
CA ARG A 403 27.74 7.39 -3.30
C ARG A 403 27.52 7.04 -1.83
N PRO A 404 27.12 5.80 -1.54
CA PRO A 404 26.94 5.32 -0.18
C PRO A 404 28.29 5.10 0.51
N ILE A 405 28.26 5.17 1.85
CA ILE A 405 29.39 4.77 2.68
C ILE A 405 29.51 3.23 2.60
N PRO A 406 30.68 2.66 2.27
CA PRO A 406 30.85 1.22 2.20
C PRO A 406 30.42 0.52 3.49
N GLY A 407 29.52 -0.47 3.39
CA GLY A 407 28.97 -1.19 4.54
C GLY A 407 28.00 -0.39 5.42
N ASN A 408 27.66 0.85 5.06
CA ASN A 408 26.74 1.69 5.84
C ASN A 408 25.94 2.67 4.96
N PHE A 409 25.08 2.13 4.08
CA PHE A 409 24.17 2.95 3.25
C PHE A 409 23.28 3.88 4.11
N ALA A 410 22.74 3.38 5.22
CA ALA A 410 21.86 4.15 6.09
C ALA A 410 22.57 5.35 6.75
N GLY A 411 23.87 5.24 7.03
CA GLY A 411 24.69 6.36 7.49
C GLY A 411 24.86 7.45 6.43
N GLY A 412 24.95 7.07 5.15
CA GLY A 412 24.98 8.01 4.02
C GLY A 412 23.70 8.84 3.94
N VAL A 413 22.53 8.21 4.08
CA VAL A 413 21.24 8.89 4.12
C VAL A 413 21.20 9.90 5.28
N ARG A 414 21.61 9.49 6.49
CA ARG A 414 21.60 10.38 7.66
C ARG A 414 22.46 11.61 7.49
N LYS A 415 23.66 11.45 6.90
CA LYS A 415 24.55 12.57 6.64
C LYS A 415 23.93 13.59 5.68
N LEU A 416 23.27 13.11 4.63
CA LEU A 416 22.56 13.98 3.68
C LEU A 416 21.34 14.65 4.32
N HIS A 417 20.62 13.95 5.20
CA HIS A 417 19.53 14.54 5.98
C HIS A 417 19.99 15.61 6.97
N GLU A 418 21.19 15.48 7.55
CA GLU A 418 21.80 16.54 8.37
C GLU A 418 22.08 17.83 7.57
N GLU A 419 22.24 17.71 6.26
CA GLU A 419 22.43 18.80 5.31
C GLU A 419 21.08 19.31 4.71
N ASP A 420 19.93 18.82 5.22
CA ASP A 420 18.57 19.11 4.75
C ASP A 420 18.32 18.74 3.27
N VAL A 421 19.04 17.73 2.77
CA VAL A 421 18.92 17.20 1.41
C VAL A 421 17.90 16.06 1.39
N ALA A 422 16.93 16.09 0.47
CA ALA A 422 16.00 14.99 0.27
C ALA A 422 16.65 13.87 -0.55
N VAL A 423 16.57 12.62 -0.08
CA VAL A 423 17.35 11.49 -0.61
C VAL A 423 16.45 10.39 -1.15
N ALA A 424 16.60 10.05 -2.43
CA ALA A 424 16.14 8.78 -2.97
C ALA A 424 17.20 7.70 -2.77
N VAL A 425 16.82 6.47 -2.45
CA VAL A 425 17.75 5.34 -2.28
C VAL A 425 17.39 4.24 -3.26
N LEU A 426 18.33 3.84 -4.11
CA LEU A 426 18.21 2.67 -4.98
C LEU A 426 19.06 1.54 -4.42
N ALA A 427 18.40 0.46 -3.97
CA ALA A 427 19.08 -0.71 -3.43
C ALA A 427 18.22 -1.98 -3.51
N ASP A 428 18.92 -3.11 -3.67
CA ASP A 428 18.29 -4.42 -3.92
C ASP A 428 18.53 -5.43 -2.78
N GLY A 429 19.55 -5.19 -1.95
CA GLY A 429 19.93 -6.08 -0.86
C GLY A 429 19.03 -5.98 0.36
N MET A 430 18.86 -7.10 1.08
CA MET A 430 18.24 -7.10 2.41
C MET A 430 19.01 -6.20 3.40
N GLU A 431 20.34 -6.11 3.24
CA GLU A 431 21.22 -5.32 4.10
C GLU A 431 20.98 -3.81 3.95
N ASP A 432 20.45 -3.38 2.80
CA ASP A 432 20.19 -1.98 2.48
C ASP A 432 18.77 -1.54 2.81
N VAL A 433 17.90 -2.46 3.26
CA VAL A 433 16.53 -2.15 3.70
C VAL A 433 16.49 -1.02 4.74
N PRO A 434 17.39 -0.95 5.76
CA PRO A 434 17.44 0.20 6.65
C PRO A 434 17.68 1.54 5.94
N ALA A 435 18.41 1.55 4.83
CA ALA A 435 18.65 2.75 4.03
C ALA A 435 17.44 3.12 3.17
N LEU A 436 16.81 2.14 2.50
CA LEU A 436 15.53 2.33 1.79
C LEU A 436 14.48 2.93 2.71
N VAL A 437 14.40 2.39 3.93
CA VAL A 437 13.46 2.84 4.95
C VAL A 437 13.80 4.24 5.46
N ALA A 438 15.08 4.58 5.60
CA ALA A 438 15.52 5.90 6.05
C ALA A 438 15.38 6.97 4.97
N GLY A 439 15.56 6.64 3.69
CA GLY A 439 15.48 7.58 2.57
C GLY A 439 14.08 8.16 2.40
N ASP A 440 13.97 9.30 1.74
CA ASP A 440 12.68 9.95 1.45
C ASP A 440 11.87 9.18 0.40
N VAL A 441 12.58 8.61 -0.59
CA VAL A 441 12.01 7.75 -1.63
C VAL A 441 12.83 6.46 -1.71
N ALA A 442 12.17 5.32 -1.55
CA ALA A 442 12.80 4.01 -1.65
C ALA A 442 12.58 3.38 -3.03
N ILE A 443 13.64 2.96 -3.70
CA ILE A 443 13.62 2.36 -5.03
C ILE A 443 14.30 0.98 -4.97
N ALA A 444 13.65 -0.04 -5.50
CA ALA A 444 14.25 -1.37 -5.70
C ALA A 444 14.02 -1.85 -7.13
N THR A 445 14.78 -2.84 -7.56
CA THR A 445 14.58 -3.51 -8.85
C THR A 445 13.77 -4.80 -8.68
N ASP A 446 13.33 -5.38 -9.80
CA ASP A 446 12.59 -6.64 -9.80
C ASP A 446 13.45 -7.85 -9.43
N SER A 447 14.76 -7.76 -9.66
CA SER A 447 15.75 -8.74 -9.22
C SER A 447 16.14 -8.58 -7.75
N GLY A 448 15.75 -7.47 -7.12
CA GLY A 448 16.01 -7.22 -5.71
C GLY A 448 15.36 -8.21 -4.76
N SER A 449 15.91 -8.29 -3.55
CA SER A 449 15.41 -9.11 -2.45
C SER A 449 13.92 -8.84 -2.21
N GLU A 450 13.17 -9.86 -1.77
CA GLU A 450 11.76 -9.67 -1.44
C GLU A 450 11.58 -8.51 -0.43
N LEU A 451 12.44 -8.47 0.59
CA LEU A 451 12.41 -7.40 1.60
C LEU A 451 12.73 -6.02 1.03
N ALA A 452 13.65 -5.89 0.06
CA ALA A 452 13.91 -4.62 -0.62
C ALA A 452 12.71 -4.18 -1.46
N ARG A 453 12.13 -5.08 -2.27
CA ARG A 453 10.93 -4.80 -3.07
C ARG A 453 9.71 -4.45 -2.22
N GLU A 454 9.64 -4.98 -1.00
CA GLU A 454 8.62 -4.58 -0.04
C GLU A 454 8.94 -3.24 0.59
N ALA A 455 10.16 -3.00 1.04
CA ALA A 455 10.55 -1.71 1.60
C ALA A 455 10.46 -0.55 0.60
N ALA A 456 10.56 -0.85 -0.70
CA ALA A 456 10.53 0.13 -1.78
C ALA A 456 9.17 0.79 -1.99
N ASP A 457 9.22 2.09 -2.25
CA ASP A 457 8.11 2.92 -2.67
C ASP A 457 7.87 2.81 -4.19
N VAL A 458 8.94 2.52 -4.95
CA VAL A 458 8.93 2.28 -6.40
C VAL A 458 9.75 1.03 -6.74
N VAL A 459 9.20 0.15 -7.55
CA VAL A 459 9.89 -1.04 -8.07
C VAL A 459 10.08 -0.89 -9.58
N LEU A 460 11.33 -0.91 -10.00
CA LEU A 460 11.79 -0.82 -11.40
C LEU A 460 12.18 -2.21 -11.91
N ARG A 461 12.44 -2.38 -13.21
CA ARG A 461 12.82 -3.70 -13.72
C ARG A 461 14.30 -3.94 -13.49
N GLU A 462 15.12 -3.00 -13.96
CA GLU A 462 16.58 -3.09 -13.93
C GLU A 462 17.22 -1.89 -13.22
N GLY A 463 16.49 -0.79 -13.03
CA GLY A 463 16.99 0.40 -12.34
C GLY A 463 17.88 1.28 -13.22
N THR A 464 17.64 1.29 -14.53
CA THR A 464 18.40 2.10 -15.50
C THR A 464 18.05 3.58 -15.40
N ALA A 465 18.91 4.44 -15.96
CA ALA A 465 18.66 5.88 -15.95
C ALA A 465 17.38 6.25 -16.72
N GLU A 466 17.06 5.50 -17.79
CA GLU A 466 15.81 5.64 -18.54
C GLU A 466 14.59 5.33 -17.67
N GLU A 467 14.60 4.23 -16.90
CA GLU A 467 13.48 3.85 -16.03
C GLU A 467 13.24 4.88 -14.92
N ILE A 468 14.30 5.44 -14.34
CA ILE A 468 14.19 6.52 -13.35
C ILE A 468 13.64 7.79 -13.99
N ALA A 469 14.10 8.14 -15.19
CA ALA A 469 13.59 9.29 -15.93
C ALA A 469 12.10 9.13 -16.29
N ASP A 470 11.69 7.94 -16.69
CA ASP A 470 10.28 7.63 -16.98
C ASP A 470 9.44 7.69 -15.69
N ALA A 471 9.94 7.19 -14.57
CA ALA A 471 9.27 7.33 -13.27
C ALA A 471 9.08 8.79 -12.86
N LEU A 472 10.12 9.63 -13.01
CA LEU A 472 10.05 11.09 -12.79
C LEU A 472 9.03 11.76 -13.71
N HIS A 473 9.04 11.38 -14.99
CA HIS A 473 8.11 11.92 -15.99
C HIS A 473 6.65 11.55 -15.66
N ILE A 474 6.39 10.28 -15.39
CA ILE A 474 5.06 9.77 -15.00
C ILE A 474 4.58 10.48 -13.73
N SER A 475 5.42 10.57 -12.70
CA SER A 475 5.07 11.23 -11.45
C SER A 475 4.70 12.70 -11.67
N GLY A 476 5.52 13.43 -12.44
CA GLY A 476 5.25 14.82 -12.81
C GLY A 476 3.94 14.99 -13.59
N MET A 477 3.65 14.11 -14.53
CA MET A 477 2.38 14.13 -15.27
C MET A 477 1.18 13.86 -14.36
N VAL A 478 1.25 12.82 -13.53
CA VAL A 478 0.17 12.47 -12.59
C VAL A 478 -0.09 13.62 -11.64
N ARG A 479 0.95 14.20 -11.03
CA ARG A 479 0.82 15.35 -10.13
C ARG A 479 0.20 16.55 -10.84
N LYS A 480 0.65 16.92 -12.04
CA LYS A 480 0.05 18.02 -12.84
C LYS A 480 -1.42 17.75 -13.15
N LYS A 481 -1.75 16.51 -13.51
CA LYS A 481 -3.12 16.06 -13.81
C LYS A 481 -4.02 16.13 -12.58
N MET A 482 -3.54 15.68 -11.42
CA MET A 482 -4.23 15.80 -10.13
C MET A 482 -4.47 17.25 -9.76
N HIS A 483 -3.44 18.09 -9.84
CA HIS A 483 -3.55 19.52 -9.57
C HIS A 483 -4.58 20.21 -10.46
N ARG A 484 -4.57 19.95 -11.78
CA ARG A 484 -5.55 20.50 -12.73
C ARG A 484 -6.98 20.03 -12.41
N ALA A 485 -7.16 18.75 -12.11
CA ALA A 485 -8.46 18.21 -11.75
C ALA A 485 -9.01 18.84 -10.44
N LEU A 486 -8.15 18.97 -9.43
CA LEU A 486 -8.50 19.60 -8.15
C LEU A 486 -8.80 21.08 -8.30
N LEU A 487 -8.01 21.82 -9.10
CA LEU A 487 -8.26 23.22 -9.42
C LEU A 487 -9.58 23.40 -10.19
N ALA A 488 -9.90 22.50 -11.13
CA ALA A 488 -11.16 22.53 -11.86
C ALA A 488 -12.36 22.24 -10.96
N LEU A 489 -12.26 21.21 -10.11
CA LEU A 489 -13.28 20.88 -9.09
C LEU A 489 -13.54 22.08 -8.20
N LEU A 490 -12.47 22.68 -7.69
CA LEU A 490 -12.56 23.87 -6.86
C LEU A 490 -13.18 25.06 -7.60
N GLY A 491 -12.57 25.46 -8.72
CA GLY A 491 -12.94 26.69 -9.41
C GLY A 491 -14.40 26.68 -9.87
N LEU A 492 -14.86 25.55 -10.37
CA LEU A 492 -16.25 25.39 -10.81
C LEU A 492 -17.24 25.36 -9.63
N ASP A 493 -16.88 24.72 -8.52
CA ASP A 493 -17.74 24.69 -7.33
C ASP A 493 -17.82 26.06 -6.65
N THR A 494 -16.70 26.77 -6.52
CA THR A 494 -16.67 28.14 -6.01
C THR A 494 -17.45 29.09 -6.93
N LEU A 495 -17.33 28.95 -8.25
CA LEU A 495 -18.12 29.74 -9.21
C LEU A 495 -19.62 29.44 -9.08
N ALA A 496 -20.01 28.17 -9.01
CA ALA A 496 -21.41 27.77 -8.81
C ALA A 496 -21.98 28.32 -7.51
N ALA A 497 -21.16 28.32 -6.46
CA ALA A 497 -21.44 28.91 -5.16
C ALA A 497 -21.73 30.43 -5.26
N VAL A 498 -20.83 31.19 -5.91
CA VAL A 498 -21.01 32.63 -6.12
C VAL A 498 -22.28 32.91 -6.92
N LEU A 499 -22.50 32.22 -8.04
CA LEU A 499 -23.67 32.42 -8.90
C LEU A 499 -24.99 32.08 -8.17
N ALA A 500 -24.99 31.04 -7.33
CA ALA A 500 -26.13 30.70 -6.49
C ALA A 500 -26.40 31.79 -5.43
N SER A 501 -25.35 32.35 -4.83
CA SER A 501 -25.48 33.45 -3.87
C SER A 501 -26.01 34.75 -4.52
N ALA A 502 -25.68 34.98 -5.78
CA ALA A 502 -26.15 36.12 -6.58
C ALA A 502 -27.60 35.94 -7.10
N GLY A 503 -28.27 34.83 -6.78
CA GLY A 503 -29.64 34.54 -7.23
C GLY A 503 -29.76 34.17 -8.71
N ARG A 504 -28.64 34.05 -9.42
CA ARG A 504 -28.58 33.70 -10.86
C ARG A 504 -28.65 32.19 -11.11
N PHE A 505 -28.49 31.37 -10.06
CA PHE A 505 -28.41 29.91 -10.17
C PHE A 505 -29.31 29.21 -9.15
N GLY A 506 -30.16 28.29 -9.63
CA GLY A 506 -31.08 27.54 -8.77
C GLY A 506 -30.42 26.39 -7.99
N PRO A 507 -30.99 25.93 -6.85
CA PRO A 507 -30.43 24.82 -6.07
C PRO A 507 -30.37 23.46 -6.79
N ARG A 508 -31.13 23.28 -7.89
CA ARG A 508 -31.10 22.07 -8.72
C ARG A 508 -29.95 22.12 -9.71
N SER A 509 -29.77 23.22 -10.43
CA SER A 509 -28.68 23.39 -11.40
C SER A 509 -27.31 23.36 -10.73
N ALA A 510 -27.17 23.96 -9.53
CA ALA A 510 -25.93 23.90 -8.74
C ALA A 510 -25.50 22.45 -8.42
N LYS A 511 -26.45 21.56 -8.13
CA LYS A 511 -26.17 20.14 -7.84
C LYS A 511 -25.76 19.37 -9.10
N TRP A 512 -26.41 19.64 -10.23
CA TRP A 512 -26.08 19.02 -11.50
C TRP A 512 -24.69 19.41 -11.97
N LEU A 513 -24.36 20.71 -11.90
CA LEU A 513 -23.05 21.23 -12.26
C LEU A 513 -21.95 20.55 -11.43
N ARG A 514 -22.08 20.53 -10.10
CA ARG A 514 -21.11 19.89 -9.21
C ARG A 514 -20.93 18.39 -9.48
N ASN A 515 -22.04 17.65 -9.62
CA ASN A 515 -21.95 16.22 -9.90
C ASN A 515 -21.33 15.95 -11.28
N GLY A 516 -21.62 16.80 -12.27
CA GLY A 516 -21.00 16.77 -13.59
C GLY A 516 -19.50 17.07 -13.53
N THR A 517 -19.09 18.07 -12.75
CA THR A 517 -17.68 18.40 -12.53
C THR A 517 -16.94 17.24 -11.86
N LEU A 518 -17.52 16.58 -10.84
CA LEU A 518 -16.95 15.39 -10.23
C LEU A 518 -16.76 14.27 -11.26
N ALA A 519 -17.80 13.94 -12.01
CA ALA A 519 -17.73 12.90 -13.02
C ALA A 519 -16.68 13.23 -14.10
N GLY A 520 -16.62 14.49 -14.54
CA GLY A 520 -15.63 14.98 -15.48
C GLY A 520 -14.20 14.90 -14.92
N ALA A 521 -13.98 15.25 -13.66
CA ALA A 521 -12.68 15.15 -13.01
C ALA A 521 -12.23 13.69 -12.88
N VAL A 522 -13.12 12.78 -12.48
CA VAL A 522 -12.84 11.34 -12.41
C VAL A 522 -12.52 10.79 -13.81
N LEU A 523 -13.31 11.12 -14.83
CA LEU A 523 -13.05 10.70 -16.22
C LEU A 523 -11.71 11.26 -16.72
N TYR A 524 -11.44 12.54 -16.45
CA TYR A 524 -10.17 13.16 -16.79
C TYR A 524 -9.01 12.43 -16.11
N ALA A 525 -9.11 12.12 -14.83
CA ALA A 525 -8.08 11.39 -14.10
C ALA A 525 -7.82 9.97 -14.64
N ILE A 526 -8.88 9.24 -14.98
CA ILE A 526 -8.78 7.88 -15.53
C ILE A 526 -8.25 7.88 -16.96
N ALA A 527 -8.37 9.00 -17.70
CA ALA A 527 -7.87 9.09 -19.06
C ALA A 527 -6.40 8.64 -19.17
N PRO A 528 -5.96 8.09 -20.31
CA PRO A 528 -4.57 7.68 -20.50
C PRO A 528 -3.60 8.82 -20.21
N LEU A 529 -2.45 8.51 -19.63
CA LEU A 529 -1.30 9.41 -19.57
C LEU A 529 -0.82 9.64 -21.02
N PRO A 530 -0.57 10.90 -21.42
CA PRO A 530 -0.02 11.17 -22.73
C PRO A 530 1.35 10.49 -22.87
N GLU A 531 1.61 9.90 -24.03
CA GLU A 531 2.90 9.28 -24.32
C GLU A 531 4.00 10.35 -24.37
N ARG A 532 5.20 9.97 -23.94
CA ARG A 532 6.40 10.81 -24.08
C ARG A 532 6.61 11.05 -25.58
N SER A 533 6.35 12.26 -26.06
CA SER A 533 6.72 12.63 -27.42
C SER A 533 8.25 12.55 -27.52
N ALA A 534 8.74 11.68 -28.38
CA ALA A 534 10.17 11.39 -28.59
C ALA A 534 11.00 12.60 -29.09
N GLU A 535 10.43 13.80 -29.13
CA GLU A 535 10.98 14.97 -29.83
C GLU A 535 11.71 15.98 -28.93
N THR A 536 11.78 15.79 -27.61
CA THR A 536 12.45 16.77 -26.72
C THR A 536 13.88 16.40 -26.28
N GLY A 537 14.53 15.47 -26.98
CA GLY A 537 15.95 15.16 -26.83
C GLY A 537 16.89 15.94 -27.77
N GLY A 538 16.37 16.77 -28.69
CA GLY A 538 17.16 17.34 -29.79
C GLY A 538 17.43 18.86 -29.79
N GLU A 539 16.72 19.67 -29.00
CA GLU A 539 16.74 21.15 -29.20
C GLU A 539 17.42 21.96 -28.08
N ARG A 540 18.31 21.36 -27.28
CA ARG A 540 19.09 22.11 -26.27
C ARG A 540 20.56 22.34 -26.59
N GLY A 541 21.00 22.04 -27.81
CA GLY A 541 22.39 22.23 -28.23
C GLY A 541 22.53 22.91 -29.59
N GLU A 542 21.88 24.06 -29.82
CA GLU A 542 22.18 24.88 -31.02
C GLU A 542 21.58 26.30 -30.93
N LYS A 543 21.86 27.05 -29.85
CA LYS A 543 21.66 28.51 -29.82
C LYS A 543 22.68 29.18 -28.90
N GLU A 544 23.97 29.00 -29.19
CA GLU A 544 25.04 29.83 -28.65
C GLU A 544 26.27 29.68 -29.56
N ASP A 545 26.18 30.24 -30.76
CA ASP A 545 27.33 30.64 -31.60
C ASP A 545 26.78 31.33 -32.86
N ASP A 546 26.40 32.60 -32.72
CA ASP A 546 26.48 33.56 -33.82
C ASP A 546 26.26 34.97 -33.27
N ASN A 547 27.29 35.54 -32.66
CA ASN A 547 27.43 36.99 -32.58
C ASN A 547 28.88 37.42 -32.31
N HIS A 548 29.76 37.15 -33.26
CA HIS A 548 30.99 37.93 -33.47
C HIS A 548 31.25 38.06 -34.97
N ASP A 549 30.77 39.16 -35.55
CA ASP A 549 31.49 39.99 -36.52
C ASP A 549 30.83 41.38 -36.62
#